data_AF-A0AAV5CKZ2-F1
#
_entry.id   AF-A0AAV5CKZ2-F1
#
_cell.length_a   1.000
_cell.length_b   1.000
_cell.length_c   1.000
_cell.angle_alpha   90.00
_cell.angle_beta   90.00
_cell.angle_gamma   90.00
#
_symmetry.space_group_name_H-M   'P 1'
#
loop_
_entity.id
_entity.type
_entity.pdbx_description
1 polymer ?
#
loop_
_entity_poly.entity_id
_entity_poly.type
_entity_poly.pdbx_seq_one_letter_code
_entity_poly.pdbx_strand_id
1 'polypeptide(L)'
;MIYNYHINVEIFSSIKAVKYLYKYIYKGLDGGSYARNAEIEDKVINEIKQYRDARVVTPSESAYRLYAFSLYQVSPAVLQLMVHLPGMHMVAFKPKDDL
;
A
#
# COMPACT_ATOMS: atom_id res chain seq x y z
N MET A 1 22.98 -3.70 -15.63
CA MET A 1 22.63 -3.81 -14.19
C MET A 1 22.39 -5.27 -13.89
N ILE A 2 23.32 -5.93 -13.19
CA ILE A 2 23.12 -7.30 -12.70
C ILE A 2 22.65 -7.14 -11.26
N TYR A 3 21.39 -7.44 -11.02
CA TYR A 3 20.82 -7.46 -9.67
C TYR A 3 21.44 -8.65 -8.91
N ASN A 4 22.27 -8.36 -7.89
CA ASN A 4 22.83 -9.37 -6.98
C ASN A 4 21.77 -9.85 -5.98
N TYR A 5 20.75 -10.55 -6.48
CA TYR A 5 19.68 -11.12 -5.67
C TYR A 5 19.42 -12.57 -6.08
N HIS A 6 19.14 -13.43 -5.09
CA HIS A 6 18.82 -14.82 -5.32
C HIS A 6 17.31 -14.98 -5.57
N ILE A 7 16.93 -15.26 -6.82
CA ILE A 7 15.53 -15.49 -7.20
C ILE A 7 15.25 -17.00 -7.20
N ASN A 8 14.27 -17.45 -6.42
CA ASN A 8 13.81 -18.84 -6.44
C ASN A 8 12.61 -18.97 -7.40
N VAL A 9 12.66 -19.93 -8.32
CA VAL A 9 11.59 -20.20 -9.30
C VAL A 9 11.16 -21.66 -9.15
N GLU A 10 9.88 -21.87 -8.84
CA GLU A 10 9.30 -23.18 -8.61
C GLU A 10 8.07 -23.40 -9.50
N ILE A 11 7.92 -24.61 -10.04
CA ILE A 11 6.74 -25.04 -10.79
C ILE A 11 5.95 -26.01 -9.92
N PHE A 12 4.67 -25.72 -9.70
CA PHE A 12 3.78 -26.55 -8.89
C PHE A 12 2.50 -26.92 -9.66
N SER A 13 2.08 -28.18 -9.50
CA SER A 13 0.85 -28.71 -10.11
C SER A 13 -0.29 -28.94 -9.11
N SER A 14 -0.04 -28.78 -7.81
CA SER A 14 -1.02 -29.05 -6.75
C SER A 14 -1.73 -27.78 -6.26
N ILE A 15 -3.04 -27.88 -6.03
CA ILE A 15 -3.82 -26.79 -5.43
C ILE A 15 -3.36 -26.45 -4.00
N LYS A 16 -2.73 -27.39 -3.29
CA LYS A 16 -2.15 -27.15 -1.96
C LYS A 16 -1.00 -26.15 -2.02
N ALA A 17 -0.17 -26.22 -3.07
CA ALA A 17 0.93 -25.30 -3.29
C ALA A 17 0.43 -23.89 -3.63
N VAL A 18 -0.62 -23.78 -4.45
CA VAL A 18 -1.28 -22.49 -4.74
C VAL A 18 -1.81 -21.86 -3.45
N LYS A 19 -2.54 -22.63 -2.62
CA LYS A 19 -3.06 -22.14 -1.34
C LYS A 19 -1.94 -21.72 -0.39
N TYR A 20 -0.84 -22.47 -0.37
CA TYR A 20 0.34 -22.15 0.42
C TYR A 20 0.96 -20.82 -0.05
N LEU A 21 1.19 -20.65 -1.35
CA LEU A 21 1.72 -19.40 -1.92
C LEU A 21 0.84 -18.19 -1.55
N TYR A 22 -0.47 -18.30 -1.78
CA TYR A 22 -1.42 -17.23 -1.42
C TYR A 22 -1.37 -16.93 0.08
N LYS A 23 -1.35 -17.95 0.94
CA LYS A 23 -1.20 -17.74 2.38
C LYS A 23 0.04 -16.93 2.69
N TYR A 24 1.19 -17.19 2.05
CA TYR A 24 2.45 -16.50 2.30
C TYR A 24 2.48 -15.07 1.76
N ILE A 25 1.92 -14.83 0.57
CA ILE A 25 1.78 -13.48 0.00
C ILE A 25 0.97 -12.58 0.94
N TYR A 26 -0.09 -13.11 1.53
CA TYR A 26 -1.00 -12.35 2.39
C TYR A 26 -0.74 -12.53 3.89
N LYS A 27 0.29 -13.28 4.31
CA LYS A 27 0.55 -13.55 5.73
C LYS A 27 1.02 -12.32 6.49
N GLY A 28 1.64 -11.37 5.80
CA GLY A 28 2.34 -10.26 6.44
C GLY A 28 2.80 -9.22 5.44
N LEU A 29 1.91 -8.79 4.54
CA LEU A 29 2.05 -7.48 3.91
C LEU A 29 1.61 -6.40 4.93
N ASP A 30 2.11 -6.55 6.15
CA ASP A 30 1.88 -5.65 7.27
C ASP A 30 2.82 -4.45 7.09
N GLY A 31 2.30 -3.27 7.40
CA GLY A 31 2.97 -1.98 7.18
C GLY A 31 4.43 -2.01 7.58
N GLY A 32 5.30 -1.65 6.64
CA GLY A 32 6.70 -1.39 6.90
C GLY A 32 6.87 0.07 7.28
N SER A 33 7.43 0.32 8.46
CA SER A 33 7.88 1.67 8.82
C SER A 33 9.25 1.93 8.21
N TYR A 34 9.37 2.93 7.34
CA TYR A 34 10.67 3.33 6.79
C TYR A 34 11.14 4.64 7.43
N ALA A 35 12.43 4.67 7.79
CA ALA A 35 13.06 5.88 8.30
C ALA A 35 13.31 6.83 7.12
N ARG A 36 12.91 8.09 7.25
CA ARG A 36 13.36 9.14 6.34
C ARG A 36 14.78 9.53 6.75
N ASN A 37 15.74 9.51 5.84
CA ASN A 37 17.05 10.10 6.09
C ASN A 37 16.84 11.60 6.33
N ALA A 38 16.86 12.02 7.59
CA ALA A 38 16.96 13.42 7.92
C ALA A 38 18.41 13.83 7.66
N GLU A 39 18.62 14.84 6.81
CA GLU A 39 19.92 15.49 6.69
C GLU A 39 20.36 15.90 8.11
N ILE A 40 21.54 15.43 8.49
CA ILE A 40 22.11 15.61 9.84
C ILE A 40 22.57 17.06 9.93
N GLU A 41 21.63 17.98 10.13
CA GLU A 41 21.93 19.33 10.59
C GLU A 41 21.35 19.49 11.99
N ASP A 42 22.17 19.24 13.01
CA ASP A 42 22.07 19.68 14.42
C ASP A 42 20.69 20.08 14.96
N LYS A 43 19.67 19.25 14.72
CA LYS A 43 18.30 19.48 15.19
C LYS A 43 17.78 18.24 15.88
N VAL A 44 17.21 18.48 17.06
CA VAL A 44 16.47 17.53 17.91
C VAL A 44 15.72 16.52 17.06
N ILE A 45 16.17 15.27 17.10
CA ILE A 45 15.58 14.16 16.34
C ILE A 45 14.21 13.84 16.96
N ASN A 46 13.15 14.08 16.21
CA ASN A 46 11.79 13.70 16.62
C ASN A 46 11.46 12.32 16.03
N GLU A 47 11.49 11.29 16.87
CA GLU A 47 11.26 9.88 16.50
C GLU A 47 9.92 9.68 15.76
N ILE A 48 8.87 10.42 16.14
CA ILE A 48 7.54 10.35 15.50
C ILE A 48 7.59 10.86 14.06
N LYS A 49 8.43 11.85 13.76
CA LYS A 49 8.60 12.37 12.39
C LYS A 49 9.57 11.52 11.55
N GLN A 50 10.39 10.70 12.20
CA GLN A 50 11.44 9.91 11.56
C GLN A 50 10.87 8.69 10.85
N TYR A 51 9.83 8.05 11.40
CA TYR A 51 9.23 6.86 10.84
C TYR A 51 7.90 7.18 10.16
N ARG A 52 7.75 6.75 8.90
CA ARG A 52 6.45 6.71 8.24
C ARG A 52 6.01 5.27 8.10
N ASP A 53 4.80 5.01 8.58
CA ASP A 53 4.11 3.76 8.32
C ASP A 53 3.72 3.71 6.83
N ALA A 54 4.17 2.67 6.14
CA ALA A 54 3.93 2.50 4.72
C ALA A 54 3.48 1.07 4.43
N ARG A 55 2.38 0.96 3.70
CA ARG A 55 1.94 -0.32 3.16
C ARG A 55 2.71 -0.61 1.87
N VAL A 56 3.41 -1.73 1.83
CA VAL A 56 3.97 -2.25 0.57
C VAL A 56 2.82 -2.70 -0.31
N VAL A 57 2.84 -2.35 -1.59
CA VAL A 57 1.86 -2.81 -2.57
C VAL A 57 2.50 -3.91 -3.39
N THR A 58 1.83 -5.05 -3.57
CA THR A 58 2.39 -6.15 -4.38
C THR A 58 2.48 -5.74 -5.85
N PRO A 59 3.38 -6.34 -6.66
CA PRO A 59 3.47 -6.02 -8.09
C PRO A 59 2.15 -6.22 -8.84
N SER A 60 1.37 -7.25 -8.47
CA SER A 60 0.04 -7.50 -9.04
C SER A 60 -0.99 -6.45 -8.62
N GLU A 61 -1.02 -6.05 -7.34
CA GLU A 61 -1.86 -4.95 -6.87
C GLU A 61 -1.46 -3.61 -7.49
N SER A 62 -0.17 -3.39 -7.72
CA SER A 62 0.37 -2.18 -8.36
C SER A 62 -0.02 -2.13 -9.83
N ALA A 63 0.11 -3.23 -10.56
CA ALA A 63 -0.36 -3.33 -11.94
C ALA A 63 -1.88 -3.13 -12.03
N TYR A 64 -2.66 -3.68 -11.09
CA TYR A 64 -4.09 -3.42 -10.99
C TYR A 64 -4.40 -1.93 -10.78
N ARG A 65 -3.72 -1.26 -9.83
CA ARG A 65 -3.91 0.18 -9.56
C ARG A 65 -3.45 1.06 -10.73
N LEU A 66 -2.36 0.68 -11.41
CA LEU A 66 -1.78 1.46 -12.51
C LEU A 66 -2.60 1.34 -13.80
N TYR A 67 -3.01 0.13 -14.15
CA TYR A 67 -3.74 -0.14 -15.39
C TYR A 67 -5.27 -0.13 -15.22
N ALA A 68 -5.77 -0.01 -13.98
CA ALA A 68 -7.18 0.01 -13.64
C ALA A 68 -7.99 -1.14 -14.30
N PHE A 69 -7.38 -2.31 -14.47
CA PHE A 69 -8.06 -3.46 -15.08
C PHE A 69 -9.28 -3.83 -14.25
N SER A 70 -10.45 -3.96 -14.89
CA SER A 70 -11.64 -4.48 -14.23
C SER A 70 -11.50 -5.99 -14.04
N LEU A 71 -10.74 -6.40 -13.03
CA LEU A 71 -10.55 -7.82 -12.71
C LEU A 71 -11.73 -8.36 -11.89
N TYR A 72 -12.33 -7.53 -11.03
CA TYR A 72 -13.47 -7.88 -10.18
C TYR A 72 -14.34 -6.64 -9.87
N GLN A 73 -15.66 -6.78 -9.89
CA GLN A 73 -16.56 -5.80 -9.27
C GLN A 73 -16.60 -6.02 -7.76
N VAL A 74 -15.89 -5.17 -7.00
CA VAL A 74 -16.03 -5.14 -5.54
C VAL A 74 -17.18 -4.18 -5.23
N SER A 75 -18.29 -4.73 -4.73
CA SER A 75 -19.43 -3.95 -4.25
C SER A 75 -19.57 -4.15 -2.74
N PRO A 76 -19.50 -3.08 -1.92
CA PRO A 76 -19.30 -1.68 -2.29
C PRO A 76 -17.84 -1.34 -2.62
N ALA A 77 -17.61 -0.25 -3.36
CA ALA A 77 -16.27 0.23 -3.66
C ALA A 77 -15.52 0.58 -2.37
N VAL A 78 -14.32 0.00 -2.19
CA VAL A 78 -13.44 0.35 -1.06
C VAL A 78 -12.73 1.66 -1.41
N LEU A 79 -13.26 2.78 -0.91
CA LEU A 79 -12.63 4.10 -1.02
C LEU A 79 -11.77 4.35 0.23
N GLN A 80 -10.52 4.77 0.04
CA GLN A 80 -9.70 5.24 1.15
C GLN A 80 -10.24 6.61 1.61
N LEU A 81 -10.82 6.64 2.81
CA LEU A 81 -11.25 7.88 3.45
C LEU A 81 -10.04 8.69 3.91
N MET A 82 -10.06 10.00 3.65
CA MET A 82 -9.06 10.91 4.20
C MET A 82 -9.25 11.04 5.70
N VAL A 83 -8.16 10.86 6.45
CA VAL A 83 -8.13 11.13 7.88
C VAL A 83 -8.15 12.65 8.06
N HIS A 84 -9.14 13.17 8.77
CA HIS A 84 -9.23 14.58 9.13
C HIS A 84 -9.53 14.73 10.63
N LEU A 85 -9.28 15.92 11.16
CA LEU A 85 -9.65 16.28 12.53
C LEU A 85 -11.17 16.45 12.65
N PRO A 86 -11.73 16.38 13.87
CA PRO A 86 -13.15 16.67 14.11
C PRO A 86 -13.54 18.03 13.50
N GLY A 87 -14.59 18.06 12.67
CA GLY A 87 -15.06 19.27 12.00
C GLY A 87 -14.32 19.69 10.73
N MET A 88 -13.22 19.00 10.33
CA MET A 88 -12.44 19.32 9.13
C MET A 88 -12.66 18.32 7.99
N HIS A 89 -13.87 17.77 7.88
CA HIS A 89 -14.20 16.88 6.76
C HIS A 89 -14.16 17.67 5.46
N MET A 90 -13.42 17.18 4.47
CA MET A 90 -13.38 17.84 3.17
C MET A 90 -14.67 17.51 2.41
N VAL A 91 -15.56 18.50 2.28
CA VAL A 91 -16.80 18.39 1.52
C VAL A 91 -16.53 18.92 0.10
N ALA A 92 -16.70 18.06 -0.89
CA ALA A 92 -16.64 18.46 -2.29
C ALA A 92 -17.99 19.06 -2.69
N PHE A 93 -18.04 20.37 -2.92
CA PHE A 93 -19.24 21.03 -3.44
C PHE A 93 -19.30 20.88 -4.96
N LYS A 94 -20.45 20.44 -5.48
CA LYS A 94 -20.68 20.51 -6.92
C LYS A 94 -21.04 21.95 -7.27
N PRO A 95 -20.70 22.45 -8.47
CA PRO A 95 -21.03 23.80 -8.90
C PRO A 95 -22.54 24.11 -9.01
N LYS A 96 -23.41 23.14 -8.69
CA LYS A 96 -24.88 23.28 -8.67
C LYS A 96 -25.50 23.00 -7.30
N ASP A 97 -24.70 22.73 -6.28
CA ASP A 97 -25.22 22.56 -4.93
C ASP A 97 -25.35 23.96 -4.31
N ASP A 98 -26.58 24.35 -3.95
CA ASP A 98 -26.84 25.57 -3.20
C ASP A 98 -26.37 25.38 -1.75
N LEU A 99 -25.69 26.40 -1.22
CA LEU A 99 -25.13 26.45 0.14
C LEU A 99 -26.19 26.37 1.24
#